data_AF-A0A380TP18-F1
#
_entry.id   AF-A0A380TP18-F1
#
_cell.length_a   1.000
_cell.length_b   1.000
_cell.length_c   1.000
_cell.angle_alpha   90.00
_cell.angle_beta   90.00
_cell.angle_gamma   90.00
#
_symmetry.space_group_name_H-M   'P 1'
#
loop_
_entity.id
_entity.type
_entity.pdbx_description
1 polymer ?
#
loop_
_entity_poly.entity_id
_entity_poly.type
_entity_poly.pdbx_seq_one_letter_code
_entity_poly.pdbx_strand_id
1 'polypeptide(L)'
;MLFDTFITQANQWGALRQPFFFLIDFEKKKPIICKLDEAQKCGIFFQIFSLSNVNEAADLRAPPFSLHKFPLPEADYRHGFDLVQQELQKGNSYLLNLTYATEIQTNYTLPQLFQHSQAKYKLLYGNEFVCFSPESFVQIQDNRIFTYPMKGTIDATLPEAELQRLNSQKEQWEHYTIVDLMRNDLAMVAENIEVKRFRYVERIETESGAILQTSSEICRELAENWQDHVGTILAR
;
A
#
# COMPACT_ATOMS: atom_id res chain seq x y z
N MET A 1 20.58 -6.26 -8.48
CA MET A 1 20.29 -7.72 -8.48
C MET A 1 19.34 -8.00 -9.63
N LEU A 2 19.46 -9.14 -10.34
CA LEU A 2 18.46 -9.55 -11.34
C LEU A 2 17.21 -10.11 -10.64
N PHE A 3 16.03 -9.97 -11.24
CA PHE A 3 14.78 -10.40 -10.62
C PHE A 3 14.74 -11.92 -10.36
N ASP A 4 15.28 -12.75 -11.24
CA ASP A 4 15.38 -14.20 -11.01
C ASP A 4 16.27 -14.57 -9.81
N THR A 5 17.32 -13.77 -9.58
CA THR A 5 18.17 -13.91 -8.39
C THR A 5 17.39 -13.55 -7.13
N PHE A 6 16.56 -12.51 -7.18
CA PHE A 6 15.66 -12.16 -6.08
C PHE A 6 14.71 -13.31 -5.75
N ILE A 7 14.05 -13.89 -6.77
CA ILE A 7 13.11 -15.01 -6.59
C ILE A 7 13.80 -16.19 -5.92
N THR A 8 14.97 -16.58 -6.43
CA THR A 8 15.72 -17.72 -5.89
C THR A 8 16.17 -17.47 -4.46
N GLN A 9 16.66 -16.25 -4.16
CA GLN A 9 17.10 -15.90 -2.82
C GLN A 9 15.94 -15.88 -1.81
N ALA A 10 14.79 -15.32 -2.21
CA ALA A 10 13.59 -15.27 -1.40
C ALA A 10 13.05 -16.69 -1.11
N ASN A 11 12.99 -17.56 -2.13
CA ASN A 11 12.60 -18.96 -1.96
C ASN A 11 13.55 -19.70 -1.00
N GLN A 12 14.87 -19.50 -1.15
CA GLN A 12 15.86 -20.11 -0.27
C GLN A 12 15.68 -19.66 1.19
N TRP A 13 15.54 -18.37 1.44
CA TRP A 13 15.35 -17.85 2.80
C TRP A 13 13.98 -18.23 3.38
N GLY A 14 12.94 -18.26 2.55
CA GLY A 14 11.62 -18.75 2.94
C GLY A 14 11.64 -20.23 3.35
N ALA A 15 12.32 -21.09 2.58
CA ALA A 15 12.52 -22.50 2.93
C ALA A 15 13.25 -22.67 4.28
N LEU A 16 14.22 -21.80 4.57
CA LEU A 16 14.93 -21.77 5.85
C LEU A 16 14.15 -21.10 6.99
N ARG A 17 12.94 -20.58 6.72
CA ARG A 17 12.15 -19.76 7.65
C ARG A 17 12.93 -18.58 8.21
N GLN A 18 13.87 -18.04 7.42
CA GLN A 18 14.67 -16.89 7.75
C GLN A 18 13.86 -15.62 7.46
N PRO A 19 13.58 -14.75 8.45
CA PRO A 19 12.94 -13.46 8.19
C PRO A 19 13.83 -12.56 7.34
N PHE A 20 13.23 -11.85 6.37
CA PHE A 20 13.91 -10.92 5.48
C PHE A 20 13.02 -9.74 5.08
N PHE A 21 13.65 -8.64 4.69
CA PHE A 21 13.00 -7.49 4.08
C PHE A 21 13.19 -7.54 2.57
N PHE A 22 12.22 -7.01 1.81
CA PHE A 22 12.35 -6.82 0.38
C PHE A 22 11.74 -5.49 -0.09
N LEU A 23 12.25 -4.98 -1.20
CA LEU A 23 11.70 -3.85 -1.95
C LEU A 23 11.75 -4.20 -3.45
N ILE A 24 10.63 -4.07 -4.14
CA ILE A 24 10.53 -4.33 -5.58
C ILE A 24 9.89 -3.10 -6.21
N ASP A 25 10.55 -2.50 -7.20
CA ASP A 25 9.97 -1.42 -8.00
C ASP A 25 8.90 -1.97 -8.94
N PHE A 26 7.99 -1.10 -9.39
CA PHE A 26 6.90 -1.49 -10.28
C PHE A 26 7.35 -2.21 -11.55
N GLU A 27 8.49 -1.81 -12.13
CA GLU A 27 9.05 -2.44 -13.33
C GLU A 27 9.83 -3.74 -13.04
N LYS A 28 9.95 -4.14 -11.77
CA LYS A 28 10.70 -5.32 -11.29
C LYS A 28 12.19 -5.29 -11.67
N LYS A 29 12.78 -4.11 -11.88
CA LYS A 29 14.17 -3.93 -12.41
C LYS A 29 15.24 -3.82 -11.32
N LYS A 30 14.88 -3.33 -10.15
CA LYS A 30 15.78 -3.02 -9.03
C LYS A 30 15.29 -3.66 -7.73
N PRO A 31 15.10 -4.99 -7.69
CA PRO A 31 14.72 -5.67 -6.47
C PRO A 31 15.85 -5.58 -5.44
N ILE A 32 15.46 -5.42 -4.18
CA ILE A 32 16.32 -5.44 -3.00
C ILE A 32 15.78 -6.53 -2.07
N ILE A 33 16.68 -7.30 -1.50
CA ILE A 33 16.38 -8.28 -0.47
C ILE A 33 17.53 -8.32 0.53
N CYS A 34 17.23 -8.31 1.82
CA CYS A 34 18.25 -8.39 2.88
C CYS A 34 17.66 -9.02 4.13
N LYS A 35 18.51 -9.57 5.00
CA LYS A 35 18.07 -10.00 6.32
C LYS A 35 17.69 -8.79 7.18
N LEU A 36 16.85 -9.00 8.19
CA LEU A 36 16.35 -7.90 9.02
C LEU A 36 17.47 -7.20 9.82
N ASP A 37 18.48 -7.95 10.28
CA ASP A 37 19.65 -7.46 11.00
C ASP A 37 20.67 -6.71 10.10
N GLU A 38 20.56 -6.88 8.79
CA GLU A 38 21.38 -6.20 7.79
C GLU A 38 20.68 -4.97 7.18
N ALA A 39 19.35 -4.84 7.37
CA ALA A 39 18.53 -3.81 6.72
C ALA A 39 19.07 -2.39 6.93
N GLN A 40 19.44 -2.01 8.16
CA GLN A 40 20.01 -0.68 8.43
C GLN A 40 21.33 -0.45 7.67
N LYS A 41 22.17 -1.48 7.53
CA LYS A 41 23.44 -1.38 6.79
C LYS A 41 23.19 -1.17 5.28
N CYS A 42 22.06 -1.65 4.79
CA CYS A 42 21.57 -1.40 3.43
C CYS A 42 20.86 -0.05 3.29
N GLY A 43 20.84 0.80 4.33
CA GLY A 43 20.14 2.08 4.34
C GLY A 43 18.61 1.95 4.42
N ILE A 44 18.10 0.80 4.85
CA ILE A 44 16.67 0.53 4.93
C ILE A 44 16.24 0.69 6.39
N PHE A 45 15.38 1.67 6.64
CA PHE A 45 14.78 1.93 7.94
C PHE A 45 13.27 1.84 7.81
N PHE A 46 12.63 1.03 8.64
CA PHE A 46 11.20 0.81 8.54
C PHE A 46 10.53 0.65 9.89
N GLN A 47 9.24 0.97 9.90
CA GLN A 47 8.30 0.60 10.94
C GLN A 47 7.07 0.02 10.22
N ILE A 48 6.84 -1.27 10.42
CA ILE A 48 5.75 -2.04 9.83
C ILE A 48 4.94 -2.58 11.00
N PHE A 49 3.82 -1.92 11.29
CA PHE A 49 2.98 -2.23 12.44
C PHE A 49 3.79 -2.16 13.76
N SER A 50 3.95 -3.28 14.46
CA SER A 50 4.74 -3.38 15.70
C SER A 50 6.23 -3.69 15.46
N LEU A 51 6.61 -4.06 14.24
CA LEU A 51 8.00 -4.36 13.89
C LEU A 51 8.71 -3.08 13.46
N SER A 52 9.77 -2.73 14.16
CA SER A 52 10.62 -1.59 13.82
C SER A 52 12.07 -2.02 13.84
N ASN A 53 12.85 -1.52 12.89
CA ASN A 53 14.31 -1.61 12.94
C ASN A 53 14.96 -0.28 13.32
N VAL A 54 14.21 0.69 13.84
CA VAL A 54 14.75 1.97 14.33
C VAL A 54 14.53 2.11 15.83
N ASN A 55 15.52 2.68 16.52
CA ASN A 55 15.36 3.12 17.89
C ASN A 55 14.84 4.57 17.87
N GLU A 56 13.73 4.85 18.53
CA GLU A 56 13.08 6.18 18.58
C GLU A 56 13.91 7.25 19.34
N ALA A 57 15.10 6.90 19.84
CA ALA A 57 15.88 7.69 20.79
C ALA A 57 16.83 8.72 20.14
N ALA A 58 16.38 9.46 19.13
CA ALA A 58 17.12 10.62 18.61
C ALA A 58 16.38 11.91 18.97
N ASP A 59 16.79 12.56 20.05
CA ASP A 59 16.27 13.87 20.46
C ASP A 59 16.86 14.97 19.56
N LEU A 60 16.26 15.13 18.37
CA LEU A 60 16.50 16.28 17.52
C LEU A 60 15.47 17.34 17.90
N ARG A 61 15.94 18.44 18.49
CA ARG A 61 15.16 19.68 18.56
C ARG A 61 14.78 20.06 17.13
N ALA A 62 13.57 19.68 16.71
CA ALA A 62 13.12 19.96 15.36
C ALA A 62 12.54 21.38 15.31
N PRO A 63 12.91 22.17 14.29
CA PRO A 63 12.20 23.42 14.04
C PRO A 63 10.73 23.13 13.74
N PRO A 64 9.82 24.11 13.86
CA PRO A 64 8.44 23.94 13.40
C PRO A 64 8.40 23.41 11.96
N PHE A 65 7.59 22.38 11.72
CA PHE A 65 7.45 21.77 10.40
C PHE A 65 6.85 22.74 9.39
N SER A 66 7.45 22.81 8.20
CA SER A 66 6.98 23.59 7.07
C SER A 66 6.93 22.70 5.83
N LEU A 67 5.81 22.76 5.11
CA LEU A 67 5.58 22.04 3.86
C LEU A 67 4.82 22.94 2.88
N HIS A 68 5.43 23.20 1.74
CA HIS A 68 4.84 23.91 0.62
C HIS A 68 4.68 22.94 -0.55
N LYS A 69 3.50 22.90 -1.15
CA LYS A 69 3.16 21.99 -2.26
C LYS A 69 2.95 22.82 -3.52
N PHE A 70 3.45 22.34 -4.64
CA PHE A 70 3.29 22.94 -5.96
C PHE A 70 2.52 21.97 -6.85
N PRO A 71 1.19 21.82 -6.64
CA PRO A 71 0.38 20.86 -7.36
C PRO A 71 0.29 21.23 -8.85
N LEU A 72 0.03 20.21 -9.68
CA LEU A 72 -0.28 20.42 -11.09
C LEU A 72 -1.45 21.41 -11.23
N PRO A 73 -1.38 22.40 -12.13
CA PRO A 73 -2.50 23.30 -12.39
C PRO A 73 -3.78 22.55 -12.74
N GLU A 74 -4.92 23.07 -12.29
CA GLU A 74 -6.23 22.42 -12.51
C GLU A 74 -6.51 22.18 -14.01
N ALA A 75 -6.13 23.12 -14.87
CA ALA A 75 -6.31 23.00 -16.31
C ALA A 75 -5.56 21.79 -16.90
N ASP A 76 -4.35 21.52 -16.42
CA ASP A 76 -3.56 20.38 -16.89
C ASP A 76 -4.11 19.07 -16.32
N TYR A 77 -4.55 19.07 -15.05
CA TYR A 77 -5.25 17.92 -14.46
C TYR A 77 -6.53 17.59 -15.23
N ARG A 78 -7.31 18.62 -15.58
CA ARG A 78 -8.55 18.51 -16.35
C ARG A 78 -8.31 17.83 -17.68
N HIS A 79 -7.24 18.19 -18.39
CA HIS A 79 -6.93 17.57 -19.67
C HIS A 79 -6.76 16.05 -19.56
N GLY A 80 -5.97 15.58 -18.59
CA GLY A 80 -5.81 14.13 -18.38
C GLY A 80 -7.08 13.47 -17.85
N PHE A 81 -7.85 14.16 -17.01
CA PHE A 81 -9.14 13.66 -16.53
C PHE A 81 -10.13 13.44 -17.68
N ASP A 82 -10.26 14.39 -18.59
CA ASP A 82 -11.17 14.33 -19.73
C ASP A 82 -10.77 13.20 -20.69
N LEU A 83 -9.46 13.00 -20.90
CA LEU A 83 -8.94 11.85 -21.65
C LEU A 83 -9.34 10.53 -20.99
N VAL A 84 -9.13 10.39 -19.67
CA VAL A 84 -9.52 9.17 -18.93
C VAL A 84 -11.02 8.92 -19.05
N GLN A 85 -11.87 9.94 -18.89
CA GLN A 85 -13.31 9.80 -19.06
C GLN A 85 -13.69 9.32 -20.46
N GLN A 86 -13.07 9.89 -21.49
CA GLN A 86 -13.29 9.48 -22.87
C GLN A 86 -12.93 8.00 -23.10
N GLU A 87 -11.79 7.54 -22.57
CA GLU A 87 -11.34 6.15 -22.74
C GLU A 87 -12.16 5.16 -21.91
N LEU A 88 -12.66 5.56 -20.74
CA LEU A 88 -13.64 4.78 -19.97
C LEU A 88 -14.96 4.62 -20.74
N GLN A 89 -15.45 5.69 -21.38
CA GLN A 89 -16.68 5.64 -22.20
C GLN A 89 -16.52 4.77 -23.45
N LYS A 90 -15.32 4.69 -24.02
CA LYS A 90 -15.00 3.76 -25.12
C LYS A 90 -14.91 2.30 -24.67
N GLY A 91 -14.88 2.04 -23.36
CA GLY A 91 -14.72 0.70 -22.80
C GLY A 91 -13.28 0.18 -22.80
N ASN A 92 -12.27 1.05 -22.91
CA ASN A 92 -10.86 0.66 -22.90
C ASN A 92 -10.34 0.31 -21.49
N SER A 93 -11.05 0.74 -20.45
CA SER A 93 -10.83 0.31 -19.07
C SER A 93 -12.15 0.38 -18.29
N TYR A 94 -12.25 -0.38 -17.21
CA TYR A 94 -13.37 -0.31 -16.25
C TYR A 94 -13.10 0.67 -15.11
N LEU A 95 -11.84 0.85 -14.74
CA LEU A 95 -11.42 1.69 -13.61
C LEU A 95 -9.97 2.14 -13.79
N LEU A 96 -9.67 3.37 -13.41
CA LEU A 96 -8.32 3.92 -13.41
C LEU A 96 -8.16 4.95 -12.30
N ASN A 97 -7.01 4.90 -11.61
CA ASN A 97 -6.61 5.93 -10.65
C ASN A 97 -5.66 6.91 -11.34
N LEU A 98 -6.15 8.12 -11.65
CA LEU A 98 -5.35 9.16 -12.26
C LEU A 98 -4.56 9.89 -11.18
N THR A 99 -3.24 9.94 -11.31
CA THR A 99 -2.35 10.57 -10.33
C THR A 99 -1.27 11.39 -11.04
N TYR A 100 -0.77 12.42 -10.35
CA TYR A 100 0.33 13.26 -10.81
C TYR A 100 1.31 13.52 -9.67
N ALA A 101 2.59 13.61 -10.00
CA ALA A 101 3.60 14.06 -9.06
C ALA A 101 3.38 15.53 -8.71
N THR A 102 3.51 15.87 -7.43
CA THR A 102 3.47 17.24 -6.92
C THR A 102 4.81 17.54 -6.29
N GLU A 103 5.46 18.62 -6.75
CA GLU A 103 6.69 19.07 -6.11
C GLU A 103 6.37 19.56 -4.69
N ILE A 104 7.24 19.21 -3.74
CA ILE A 104 7.14 19.63 -2.36
C ILE A 104 8.43 20.30 -1.91
N GLN A 105 8.30 21.36 -1.13
CA GLN A 105 9.41 22.02 -0.44
C GLN A 105 9.16 21.94 1.07
N THR A 106 10.18 21.51 1.82
CA THR A 106 10.09 21.35 3.26
C THR A 106 11.41 21.69 3.92
N ASN A 107 11.36 22.12 5.19
CA ASN A 107 12.53 22.36 6.02
C ASN A 107 13.08 21.06 6.67
N TYR A 108 12.45 19.91 6.44
CA TYR A 108 12.86 18.63 7.00
C TYR A 108 13.63 17.80 5.97
N THR A 109 14.65 17.09 6.44
CA THR A 109 15.32 16.01 5.70
C THR A 109 14.48 14.73 5.70
N LEU A 110 14.75 13.78 4.80
CA LEU A 110 14.03 12.50 4.77
C LEU A 110 14.06 11.73 6.11
N PRO A 111 15.20 11.65 6.84
CA PRO A 111 15.22 11.05 8.17
C PRO A 111 14.35 11.80 9.19
N GLN A 112 14.32 13.14 9.13
CA GLN A 112 13.45 13.92 10.00
C GLN A 112 11.96 13.67 9.68
N LEU A 113 11.58 13.61 8.40
CA LEU A 113 10.23 13.22 8.00
C LEU A 113 9.89 11.83 8.53
N PHE A 114 10.76 10.84 8.31
CA PHE A 114 10.54 9.48 8.80
C PHE A 114 10.37 9.43 10.32
N GLN A 115 11.18 10.17 11.07
CA GLN A 115 11.16 10.18 12.53
C GLN A 115 9.93 10.89 13.09
N HIS A 116 9.56 12.05 12.53
CA HIS A 116 8.50 12.89 13.07
C HIS A 116 7.09 12.53 12.55
N SER A 117 6.99 11.66 11.54
CA SER A 117 5.70 11.16 11.05
C SER A 117 5.23 9.92 11.81
N GLN A 118 3.95 9.92 12.15
CA GLN A 118 3.21 8.80 12.71
C GLN A 118 2.48 8.06 11.56
N ALA A 119 2.82 6.79 11.33
CA ALA A 119 2.16 5.96 10.32
C ALA A 119 2.26 4.48 10.70
N LYS A 120 1.25 3.68 10.30
CA LYS A 120 1.25 2.21 10.49
C LYS A 120 2.39 1.53 9.74
N TYR A 121 2.66 2.03 8.53
CA TYR A 121 3.72 1.54 7.66
C TYR A 121 4.54 2.73 7.20
N LYS A 122 5.81 2.80 7.60
CA LYS A 122 6.74 3.79 7.08
C LYS A 122 8.07 3.17 6.71
N LEU A 123 8.67 3.69 5.66
CA LEU A 123 9.94 3.25 5.09
C LEU A 123 10.78 4.48 4.74
N LEU A 124 12.03 4.48 5.13
CA LEU A 124 13.07 5.38 4.67
C LEU A 124 14.14 4.52 3.98
N TYR A 125 14.45 4.86 2.73
CA TYR A 125 15.50 4.20 1.97
C TYR A 125 16.61 5.18 1.64
N GLY A 126 17.70 5.11 2.41
CA GLY A 126 18.84 6.00 2.30
C GLY A 126 18.42 7.48 2.29
N ASN A 127 18.91 8.20 1.29
CA ASN A 127 18.45 9.56 0.97
C ASN A 127 17.61 9.58 -0.33
N GLU A 128 17.08 8.45 -0.77
CA GLU A 128 16.31 8.34 -2.02
C GLU A 128 14.86 8.75 -1.81
N PHE A 129 14.18 8.14 -0.82
CA PHE A 129 12.79 8.45 -0.51
C PHE A 129 12.39 8.08 0.92
N VAL A 130 11.32 8.72 1.38
CA VAL A 130 10.53 8.30 2.53
C VAL A 130 9.11 8.00 2.06
N CYS A 131 8.52 6.93 2.57
CA CYS A 131 7.19 6.46 2.22
C CYS A 131 6.39 6.21 3.49
N PHE A 132 5.12 6.61 3.47
CA PHE A 132 4.15 6.36 4.52
C PHE A 132 2.95 5.69 3.86
N SER A 133 2.75 4.40 4.10
CA SER A 133 1.57 3.69 3.59
C SER A 133 0.47 3.67 4.65
N PRO A 134 -0.77 4.02 4.29
CA PRO A 134 -1.90 3.89 5.20
C PRO A 134 -2.33 2.42 5.39
N GLU A 135 -2.01 1.56 4.42
CA GLU A 135 -2.53 0.19 4.32
C GLU A 135 -1.50 -0.82 3.80
N SER A 136 -1.75 -2.10 4.04
CA SER A 136 -0.99 -3.21 3.47
C SER A 136 -1.73 -3.79 2.28
N PHE A 137 -1.01 -4.06 1.18
CA PHE A 137 -1.60 -4.69 -0.01
C PHE A 137 -2.01 -6.15 0.25
N VAL A 138 -1.11 -6.94 0.83
CA VAL A 138 -1.34 -8.33 1.25
C VAL A 138 -0.72 -8.60 2.61
N GLN A 139 -1.33 -9.51 3.38
CA GLN A 139 -0.79 -10.06 4.62
C GLN A 139 -0.85 -11.57 4.53
N ILE A 140 0.20 -12.27 4.98
CA ILE A 140 0.19 -13.73 5.05
C ILE A 140 0.38 -14.15 6.51
N GLN A 141 -0.59 -14.91 7.02
CA GLN A 141 -0.57 -15.45 8.37
C GLN A 141 -1.27 -16.81 8.38
N ASP A 142 -0.74 -17.77 9.14
CA ASP A 142 -1.36 -19.10 9.34
C ASP A 142 -1.75 -19.79 8.01
N ASN A 143 -0.81 -19.77 7.04
CA ASN A 143 -0.99 -20.29 5.68
C ASN A 143 -2.20 -19.70 4.93
N ARG A 144 -2.61 -18.48 5.29
CA ARG A 144 -3.64 -17.73 4.59
C ARG A 144 -3.09 -16.39 4.12
N ILE A 145 -3.44 -16.03 2.90
CA ILE A 145 -3.17 -14.71 2.34
C ILE A 145 -4.44 -13.86 2.44
N PHE A 146 -4.28 -12.63 2.90
CA PHE A 146 -5.33 -11.66 3.16
C PHE A 146 -5.08 -10.41 2.32
N THR A 147 -6.15 -9.82 1.82
CA THR A 147 -6.14 -8.48 1.23
C THR A 147 -7.40 -7.73 1.66
N TYR A 148 -7.28 -6.41 1.75
CA TYR A 148 -8.31 -5.54 2.30
C TYR A 148 -8.71 -4.48 1.27
N PRO A 149 -9.35 -4.85 0.14
CA PRO A 149 -9.71 -3.87 -0.88
C PRO A 149 -10.60 -2.78 -0.30
N MET A 150 -10.21 -1.55 -0.56
CA MET A 150 -10.95 -0.38 -0.14
C MET A 150 -11.46 0.40 -1.35
N LYS A 151 -12.66 0.96 -1.26
CA LYS A 151 -13.14 1.91 -2.26
C LYS A 151 -14.10 2.93 -1.66
N GLY A 152 -13.87 4.18 -2.07
CA GLY A 152 -14.66 5.33 -1.67
C GLY A 152 -14.24 5.89 -0.31
N THR A 153 -14.00 7.20 -0.26
CA THR A 153 -13.82 7.99 0.98
C THR A 153 -14.90 9.08 1.07
N ILE A 154 -15.46 9.33 2.26
CA ILE A 154 -16.43 10.39 2.54
C ILE A 154 -16.00 11.08 3.83
N ASP A 155 -16.28 12.37 3.93
CA ASP A 155 -16.06 13.12 5.16
C ASP A 155 -16.91 12.51 6.30
N ALA A 156 -16.25 12.17 7.41
CA ALA A 156 -16.88 11.55 8.58
C ALA A 156 -17.74 12.54 9.40
N THR A 157 -17.69 13.84 9.09
CA THR A 157 -18.45 14.88 9.78
C THR A 157 -19.85 15.09 9.19
N LEU A 158 -20.14 14.51 8.02
CA LEU A 158 -21.45 14.63 7.38
C LEU A 158 -22.52 13.80 8.13
N PRO A 159 -23.72 14.35 8.41
CA PRO A 159 -24.83 13.60 8.99
C PRO A 159 -25.23 12.42 8.07
N GLU A 160 -25.46 11.24 8.66
CA GLU A 160 -25.84 10.02 7.93
C GLU A 160 -24.87 9.57 6.81
N ALA A 161 -23.61 10.03 6.83
CA ALA A 161 -22.59 9.68 5.83
C ALA A 161 -22.46 8.17 5.59
N GLU A 162 -22.50 7.36 6.65
CA GLU A 162 -22.47 5.89 6.56
C GLU A 162 -23.67 5.32 5.79
N LEU A 163 -24.87 5.85 6.08
CA LEU A 163 -26.14 5.36 5.55
C LEU A 163 -26.32 5.78 4.08
N GLN A 164 -25.85 6.96 3.71
CA GLN A 164 -25.86 7.43 2.32
C GLN A 164 -24.90 6.62 1.43
N ARG A 165 -23.76 6.17 1.95
CA ARG A 165 -22.81 5.36 1.18
C ARG A 165 -23.20 3.92 0.98
N LEU A 166 -23.60 3.24 2.07
CA LEU A 166 -23.95 1.83 2.00
C LEU A 166 -25.07 1.58 0.97
N ASN A 167 -25.98 2.55 0.82
CA ASN A 167 -27.11 2.52 -0.09
C ASN A 167 -26.82 3.06 -1.50
N SER A 168 -25.63 3.60 -1.78
CA SER A 168 -25.27 4.07 -3.12
C SER A 168 -25.02 2.89 -4.05
N GLN A 169 -25.92 2.69 -5.01
CA GLN A 169 -25.82 1.61 -5.98
C GLN A 169 -24.52 1.71 -6.81
N LYS A 170 -24.13 2.93 -7.19
CA LYS A 170 -22.87 3.18 -7.93
C LYS A 170 -21.65 2.72 -7.13
N GLU A 171 -21.54 3.12 -5.86
CA GLU A 171 -20.42 2.73 -5.00
C GLU A 171 -20.41 1.21 -4.77
N GLN A 172 -21.58 0.58 -4.68
CA GLN A 172 -21.70 -0.87 -4.56
C GLN A 172 -21.13 -1.60 -5.79
N TRP A 173 -21.52 -1.23 -7.02
CA TRP A 173 -20.97 -1.81 -8.26
C TRP A 173 -19.46 -1.64 -8.37
N GLU A 174 -19.00 -0.44 -8.04
CA GLU A 174 -17.60 -0.09 -8.03
C GLU A 174 -16.78 -0.92 -7.02
N HIS A 175 -17.35 -1.20 -5.85
CA HIS A 175 -16.73 -2.03 -4.81
C HIS A 175 -16.72 -3.51 -5.20
N TYR A 176 -17.80 -4.03 -5.79
CA TYR A 176 -17.82 -5.39 -6.34
C TYR A 176 -16.71 -5.62 -7.35
N THR A 177 -16.51 -4.66 -8.27
CA THR A 177 -15.47 -4.74 -9.29
C THR A 177 -14.07 -4.88 -8.68
N ILE A 178 -13.75 -4.09 -7.65
CA ILE A 178 -12.46 -4.17 -6.95
C ILE A 178 -12.32 -5.46 -6.16
N VAL A 179 -13.39 -5.90 -5.47
CA VAL A 179 -13.38 -7.17 -4.75
C VAL A 179 -13.10 -8.31 -5.72
N ASP A 180 -13.79 -8.37 -6.85
CA ASP A 180 -13.57 -9.41 -7.86
C ASP A 180 -12.17 -9.35 -8.50
N LEU A 181 -11.61 -8.15 -8.72
CA LEU A 181 -10.22 -8.00 -9.18
C LEU A 181 -9.24 -8.62 -8.17
N MET A 182 -9.34 -8.24 -6.89
CA MET A 182 -8.47 -8.77 -5.83
C MET A 182 -8.67 -10.28 -5.62
N ARG A 183 -9.90 -10.78 -5.78
CA ARG A 183 -10.19 -12.22 -5.74
C ARG A 183 -9.44 -12.97 -6.84
N ASN A 184 -9.41 -12.42 -8.05
CA ASN A 184 -8.68 -13.00 -9.18
C ASN A 184 -7.15 -12.93 -8.97
N ASP A 185 -6.65 -11.82 -8.44
CA ASP A 185 -5.21 -11.67 -8.19
C ASP A 185 -4.71 -12.68 -7.15
N LEU A 186 -5.43 -12.83 -6.04
CA LEU A 186 -5.12 -13.86 -5.05
C LEU A 186 -5.25 -15.28 -5.63
N ALA A 187 -6.06 -15.47 -6.67
CA ALA A 187 -6.23 -16.77 -7.31
C ALA A 187 -5.05 -17.25 -8.13
N MET A 188 -4.10 -16.36 -8.44
CA MET A 188 -2.87 -16.76 -9.10
C MET A 188 -1.93 -17.56 -8.19
N VAL A 189 -2.07 -17.45 -6.86
CA VAL A 189 -1.09 -17.96 -5.89
C VAL A 189 -1.68 -18.76 -4.73
N ALA A 190 -3.01 -18.75 -4.55
CA ALA A 190 -3.69 -19.37 -3.43
C ALA A 190 -5.02 -19.99 -3.86
N GLU A 191 -5.57 -20.90 -3.04
CA GLU A 191 -6.81 -21.65 -3.27
C GLU A 191 -7.91 -21.26 -2.27
N ASN A 192 -9.10 -21.85 -2.36
CA ASN A 192 -10.21 -21.70 -1.39
C ASN A 192 -10.53 -20.24 -0.99
N ILE A 193 -11.30 -19.55 -1.84
CA ILE A 193 -11.58 -18.14 -1.61
C ILE A 193 -12.69 -17.92 -0.60
N GLU A 194 -12.47 -16.99 0.33
CA GLU A 194 -13.43 -16.58 1.34
C GLU A 194 -13.47 -15.04 1.42
N VAL A 195 -14.68 -14.47 1.34
CA VAL A 195 -14.90 -13.05 1.67
C VAL A 195 -15.44 -13.00 3.09
N LYS A 196 -14.54 -12.79 4.06
CA LYS A 196 -14.87 -12.84 5.50
C LYS A 196 -15.75 -11.69 5.94
N ARG A 197 -15.47 -10.49 5.43
CA ARG A 197 -16.24 -9.28 5.71
C ARG A 197 -16.44 -8.53 4.40
N PHE A 198 -17.68 -8.19 4.10
CA PHE A 198 -18.00 -7.47 2.87
C PHE A 198 -18.53 -6.08 3.19
N ARG A 199 -17.92 -5.05 2.59
CA ARG A 199 -18.34 -3.63 2.68
C ARG A 199 -18.56 -3.14 4.12
N TYR A 200 -17.57 -3.33 4.98
CA TYR A 200 -17.56 -2.72 6.31
C TYR A 200 -16.98 -1.31 6.25
N VAL A 201 -17.42 -0.44 7.16
CA VAL A 201 -16.94 0.95 7.24
C VAL A 201 -15.83 1.07 8.27
N GLU A 202 -14.76 1.77 7.91
CA GLU A 202 -13.67 2.15 8.80
C GLU A 202 -13.50 3.66 8.84
N ARG A 203 -13.18 4.18 10.02
CA ARG A 203 -12.83 5.59 10.21
C ARG A 203 -11.32 5.75 10.18
N ILE A 204 -10.84 6.69 9.36
CA ILE A 204 -9.42 7.04 9.23
C ILE A 204 -9.23 8.51 9.55
N GLU A 205 -8.28 8.80 10.43
CA GLU A 205 -7.90 10.17 10.77
C GLU A 205 -6.87 10.68 9.76
N THR A 206 -7.11 11.85 9.17
CA THR A 206 -6.20 12.52 8.22
C THR A 206 -5.88 13.94 8.70
N GLU A 207 -4.86 14.58 8.12
CA GLU A 207 -4.53 16.00 8.44
C GLU A 207 -5.69 16.96 8.18
N SER A 208 -6.57 16.62 7.22
CA SER A 208 -7.71 17.44 6.81
C SER A 208 -9.02 17.08 7.53
N GLY A 209 -8.97 16.15 8.51
CA GLY A 209 -10.14 15.64 9.22
C GLY A 209 -10.38 14.14 9.00
N ALA A 210 -11.32 13.57 9.74
CA ALA A 210 -11.63 12.16 9.66
C ALA A 210 -12.45 11.82 8.42
N ILE A 211 -12.11 10.70 7.79
CA ILE A 211 -12.84 10.13 6.65
C ILE A 211 -13.39 8.75 7.00
N LEU A 212 -14.50 8.38 6.37
CA LEU A 212 -15.04 7.03 6.40
C LEU A 212 -14.72 6.35 5.07
N GLN A 213 -14.19 5.13 5.15
CA GLN A 213 -13.79 4.30 4.02
C GLN A 213 -14.52 2.97 4.06
N THR A 214 -14.93 2.47 2.90
CA THR A 214 -15.54 1.14 2.78
C THR A 214 -14.49 0.12 2.36
N SER A 215 -14.40 -0.97 3.13
CA SER A 215 -13.41 -2.04 2.98
C SER A 215 -14.09 -3.41 2.89
N SER A 216 -13.42 -4.38 2.28
CA SER A 216 -13.76 -5.80 2.41
C SER A 216 -12.54 -6.59 2.85
N GLU A 217 -12.73 -7.71 3.53
CA GLU A 217 -11.68 -8.66 3.92
C GLU A 217 -11.83 -9.91 3.07
N ILE A 218 -10.81 -10.21 2.27
CA ILE A 218 -10.74 -11.38 1.40
C ILE A 218 -9.56 -12.21 1.84
N CYS A 219 -9.75 -13.51 2.01
CA CYS A 219 -8.66 -14.43 2.25
C CYS A 219 -8.70 -15.68 1.37
N ARG A 220 -7.52 -16.26 1.15
CA ARG A 220 -7.32 -17.53 0.45
C ARG A 220 -6.32 -18.39 1.21
N GLU A 221 -6.38 -19.70 1.01
CA GLU A 221 -5.46 -20.66 1.61
C GLU A 221 -4.25 -20.86 0.69
N LEU A 222 -3.06 -20.70 1.26
CA LEU A 222 -1.80 -21.03 0.61
C LEU A 222 -1.45 -22.50 0.87
N ALA A 223 -0.70 -23.10 -0.05
CA ALA A 223 -0.14 -24.44 0.16
C ALA A 223 0.70 -24.47 1.45
N GLU A 224 0.72 -25.60 2.17
CA GLU A 224 1.41 -25.69 3.47
C GLU A 224 2.91 -25.32 3.42
N ASN A 225 3.54 -25.51 2.25
CA ASN A 225 4.93 -25.22 1.99
C ASN A 225 5.15 -23.91 1.18
N TRP A 226 4.19 -22.99 1.16
CA TRP A 226 4.25 -21.76 0.36
C TRP A 226 5.52 -20.93 0.59
N GLN A 227 6.07 -20.98 1.79
CA GLN A 227 7.29 -20.26 2.16
C GLN A 227 8.49 -20.71 1.31
N ASP A 228 8.53 -21.97 0.88
CA ASP A 228 9.58 -22.51 0.01
C ASP A 228 9.52 -21.90 -1.40
N HIS A 229 8.40 -21.24 -1.71
CA HIS A 229 8.07 -20.62 -2.99
C HIS A 229 7.69 -19.13 -2.83
N VAL A 230 8.04 -18.48 -1.71
CA VAL A 230 7.65 -17.10 -1.42
C VAL A 230 8.12 -16.10 -2.48
N GLY A 231 9.34 -16.26 -3.00
CA GLY A 231 9.87 -15.45 -4.10
C GLY A 231 9.06 -15.64 -5.38
N THR A 232 8.63 -16.87 -5.67
CA THR A 232 7.77 -17.18 -6.82
C THR A 232 6.39 -16.55 -6.67
N ILE A 233 5.82 -16.55 -5.45
CA ILE A 233 4.54 -15.89 -5.13
C ILE A 233 4.66 -14.38 -5.34
N LEU A 234 5.71 -13.74 -4.83
CA LEU A 234 5.97 -12.30 -4.97
C LEU A 234 6.25 -11.85 -6.41
N ALA A 235 6.63 -12.77 -7.28
CA ALA A 235 6.92 -12.49 -8.69
C ALA A 235 5.67 -12.42 -9.58
N ARG A 236 4.52 -12.91 -9.10
CA ARG A 236 3.26 -12.92 -9.85
C ARG A 236 2.66 -11.53 -10.01
#